data_AF-A0A7S4G234-F1
#
_entry.id   AF-A0A7S4G234-F1
#
_cell.length_a   1.000
_cell.length_b   1.000
_cell.length_c   1.000
_cell.angle_alpha   90.00
_cell.angle_beta   90.00
_cell.angle_gamma   90.00
#
_symmetry.space_group_name_H-M   'P 1'
#
loop_
_entity.id
_entity.type
_entity.pdbx_description
1 polymer ?
#
loop_
_entity_poly.entity_id
_entity_poly.type
_entity_poly.pdbx_seq_one_letter_code
_entity_poly.pdbx_strand_id
1 'polypeptide(L)'
;ENRVKWSNAELSAKSDAELDDLFDAIHYDEACAHMGTGDIILLHGTEMFSMTIKAATRSWYSHVSVVVKDPPEAILELYGLHDNRDANGLYVFESDSETEDGREGGGVQLLPLRNWVIEMK
;
A
#
# COMPACT_ATOMS: atom_id res chain seq x y z
N GLU A 1 14.82 -0.92 12.43
CA GLU A 1 13.99 0.21 12.84
C GLU A 1 13.97 1.23 11.71
N ASN A 2 13.01 1.13 10.79
CA ASN A 2 12.87 2.03 9.64
C ASN A 2 11.52 2.72 9.77
N ARG A 3 11.50 3.99 10.19
CA ARG A 3 10.29 4.82 10.22
C ARG A 3 10.59 6.23 9.71
N VAL A 4 9.57 6.82 9.08
CA VAL A 4 9.58 8.17 8.50
C VAL A 4 9.93 9.19 9.59
N LYS A 5 10.99 9.98 9.38
CA LYS A 5 11.33 11.11 10.26
C LYS A 5 10.39 12.27 9.95
N TRP A 6 9.54 12.62 10.91
CA TRP A 6 8.69 13.81 10.81
C TRP A 6 9.55 15.08 10.89
N SER A 7 9.31 16.02 9.97
CA SER A 7 10.05 17.30 9.93
C SER A 7 9.51 18.33 10.93
N ASN A 8 8.35 18.07 11.53
CA ASN A 8 7.75 18.92 12.55
C ASN A 8 8.27 18.52 13.94
N ALA A 9 8.99 19.44 14.59
CA ALA A 9 9.58 19.23 15.91
C ALA A 9 8.55 18.83 16.98
N GLU A 10 7.29 19.26 16.85
CA GLU A 10 6.20 18.88 17.76
C GLU A 10 5.73 17.44 17.56
N LEU A 11 5.74 16.93 16.33
CA LEU A 11 5.39 15.54 16.03
C LEU A 11 6.54 14.60 16.38
N SER A 12 7.79 15.04 16.19
CA SER A 12 8.99 14.26 16.53
C SER A 12 9.20 14.08 18.03
N ALA A 13 8.51 14.86 18.87
CA ALA A 13 8.54 14.74 20.32
C ALA A 13 7.43 13.85 20.89
N LYS A 14 6.43 13.47 20.07
CA LYS A 14 5.34 12.59 20.47
C LYS A 14 5.77 11.13 20.43
N SER A 15 5.29 10.36 21.40
CA SER A 15 5.41 8.90 21.39
C SER A 15 4.55 8.26 20.29
N ASP A 16 4.84 7.01 19.93
CA ASP A 16 4.08 6.28 18.91
C ASP A 16 2.58 6.21 19.24
N ALA A 17 2.23 5.97 20.51
CA ALA A 17 0.84 5.95 20.95
C ALA A 17 0.13 7.31 20.81
N GLU A 18 0.85 8.41 21.02
CA GLU A 18 0.31 9.76 20.82
C GLU A 18 0.16 10.13 19.35
N LEU A 19 0.98 9.55 18.47
CA LEU A 19 0.85 9.71 17.02
C LEU A 19 -0.29 8.84 16.49
N ASP A 20 -0.41 7.60 16.97
CA ASP A 20 -1.50 6.70 16.58
C ASP A 20 -2.86 7.30 16.98
N ASP A 21 -2.99 7.84 18.20
CA ASP A 21 -4.20 8.57 18.64
C ASP A 21 -4.45 9.85 17.81
N LEU A 22 -3.40 10.63 17.53
CA LEU A 22 -3.52 11.87 16.76
C LEU A 22 -3.99 11.64 15.31
N PHE A 23 -3.58 10.53 14.72
CA PHE A 23 -3.91 10.18 13.33
C PHE A 23 -5.07 9.17 13.21
N ASP A 24 -5.69 8.80 14.33
CA ASP A 24 -6.72 7.75 14.39
C ASP A 24 -6.23 6.47 13.67
N ALA A 25 -4.96 6.12 13.92
CA ALA A 25 -4.30 5.03 13.26
C ALA A 25 -4.88 3.70 13.75
N ILE A 26 -5.45 2.95 12.83
CA ILE A 26 -5.97 1.61 13.09
C ILE A 26 -4.92 0.54 12.79
N HIS A 27 -4.99 -0.58 13.51
CA HIS A 27 -4.12 -1.72 13.23
C HIS A 27 -4.47 -2.35 11.88
N TYR A 28 -3.47 -2.96 11.24
CA TYR A 28 -3.63 -3.60 9.94
C TYR A 28 -4.79 -4.61 9.88
N ASP A 29 -4.90 -5.50 10.88
CA ASP A 29 -5.96 -6.52 10.92
C ASP A 29 -7.36 -5.89 11.07
N GLU A 30 -7.46 -4.79 11.83
CA GLU A 30 -8.69 -4.02 11.97
C GLU A 30 -9.05 -3.32 10.65
N ALA A 31 -8.08 -2.71 9.98
CA ALA A 31 -8.26 -2.13 8.65
C ALA A 31 -8.77 -3.17 7.65
N CYS A 32 -8.16 -4.36 7.63
CA CYS A 32 -8.55 -5.46 6.75
C CYS A 32 -9.99 -5.92 6.98
N ALA A 33 -10.47 -5.93 8.23
CA ALA A 33 -11.84 -6.32 8.55
C ALA A 33 -12.90 -5.40 7.91
N HIS A 34 -12.53 -4.14 7.64
CA HIS A 34 -13.42 -3.13 7.07
C HIS A 34 -13.26 -2.94 5.55
N MET A 35 -12.21 -3.51 4.95
CA MET A 35 -11.94 -3.38 3.51
C MET A 35 -12.82 -4.28 2.63
N GLY A 36 -13.17 -3.75 1.46
CA GLY A 36 -13.92 -4.41 0.39
C GLY A 36 -13.39 -4.08 -1.01
N THR A 37 -13.88 -4.83 -2.01
CA THR A 37 -13.53 -4.57 -3.41
C THR A 37 -13.95 -3.16 -3.83
N GLY A 38 -13.02 -2.43 -4.43
CA GLY A 38 -13.24 -1.06 -4.90
C GLY A 38 -12.77 0.01 -3.92
N ASP A 39 -12.39 -0.35 -2.69
CA ASP A 39 -11.72 0.58 -1.78
C ASP A 39 -10.39 1.03 -2.38
N ILE A 40 -9.99 2.26 -2.06
CA ILE A 40 -8.80 2.90 -2.61
C ILE A 40 -7.77 3.07 -1.50
N ILE A 41 -6.56 2.58 -1.73
CA ILE A 41 -5.41 2.80 -0.87
C ILE A 41 -4.53 3.88 -1.51
N LEU A 42 -4.17 4.90 -0.73
CA LEU A 42 -3.30 5.98 -1.16
C LEU A 42 -1.98 5.92 -0.39
N LEU A 43 -0.86 5.98 -1.11
CA LEU A 43 0.47 5.91 -0.51
C LEU A 43 1.16 7.28 -0.54
N HIS A 44 1.81 7.62 0.57
CA HIS A 44 2.82 8.67 0.63
C HIS A 44 4.23 8.09 0.39
N GLY A 45 4.62 7.90 -0.86
CA GLY A 45 5.95 7.38 -1.18
C GLY A 45 7.05 8.40 -0.92
N THR A 46 8.20 7.96 -0.40
CA THR A 46 9.34 8.85 -0.06
C THR A 46 10.46 8.84 -1.10
N GLU A 47 10.35 8.00 -2.12
CA GLU A 47 11.34 7.85 -3.19
C GLU A 47 11.35 9.03 -4.16
N MET A 48 12.42 9.16 -4.94
CA MET A 48 12.61 10.29 -5.86
C MET A 48 11.46 10.43 -6.87
N PHE A 49 11.00 9.31 -7.44
CA PHE A 49 9.88 9.32 -8.37
C PHE A 49 8.57 9.74 -7.69
N SER A 50 8.30 9.20 -6.50
CA SER A 50 7.17 9.59 -5.67
C SER A 50 7.17 11.07 -5.27
N MET A 51 8.32 11.62 -4.88
CA MET A 51 8.48 13.05 -4.59
C MET A 51 8.21 13.92 -5.82
N THR A 52 8.59 13.45 -7.00
CA THR A 52 8.33 14.13 -8.27
C THR A 52 6.84 14.16 -8.60
N ILE A 53 6.13 13.04 -8.44
CA ILE A 53 4.67 12.98 -8.60
C ILE A 53 3.99 13.95 -7.65
N LYS A 54 4.34 13.92 -6.35
CA LYS A 54 3.76 14.83 -5.34
C LYS A 54 3.98 16.30 -5.69
N ALA A 55 5.19 16.67 -6.12
CA ALA A 55 5.50 18.04 -6.51
C ALA A 55 4.71 18.49 -7.76
N ALA A 56 4.64 17.63 -8.79
CA ALA A 56 3.94 17.93 -10.04
C ALA A 56 2.42 18.01 -9.85
N THR A 57 1.86 17.13 -9.04
CA THR A 57 0.41 17.04 -8.80
C THR A 57 -0.08 17.92 -7.66
N ARG A 58 0.85 18.49 -6.86
CA ARG A 58 0.56 19.18 -5.59
C ARG A 58 -0.28 18.32 -4.63
N SER A 59 0.00 17.02 -4.63
CA SER A 59 -0.66 16.02 -3.79
C SER A 59 0.26 15.53 -2.67
N TRP A 60 -0.33 15.07 -1.58
CA TRP A 60 0.39 14.32 -0.55
C TRP A 60 0.64 12.87 -0.93
N TYR A 61 -0.08 12.34 -1.93
CA TYR A 61 -0.01 10.94 -2.33
C TYR A 61 0.65 10.81 -3.70
N SER A 62 1.51 9.81 -3.85
CA SER A 62 2.24 9.52 -5.09
C SER A 62 1.81 8.22 -5.76
N HIS A 63 1.12 7.34 -5.03
CA HIS A 63 0.67 6.06 -5.55
C HIS A 63 -0.75 5.77 -5.11
N VAL A 64 -1.45 4.99 -5.92
CA VAL A 64 -2.84 4.60 -5.70
C VAL A 64 -3.05 3.16 -6.13
N SER A 65 -3.75 2.40 -5.29
CA SER A 65 -4.07 1.01 -5.55
C SER A 65 -5.54 0.75 -5.20
N VAL A 66 -6.15 -0.21 -5.88
CA VAL A 66 -7.55 -0.59 -5.66
C VAL A 66 -7.60 -1.94 -4.96
N VAL A 67 -8.38 -2.04 -3.90
CA VAL A 67 -8.60 -3.30 -3.19
C VAL A 67 -9.47 -4.22 -4.03
N VAL A 68 -9.07 -5.49 -4.09
CA VAL A 68 -9.84 -6.59 -4.65
C VAL A 68 -9.99 -7.64 -3.56
N LYS A 69 -11.22 -7.84 -3.08
CA LYS A 69 -11.56 -8.82 -2.06
C LYS A 69 -12.10 -10.09 -2.70
N ASP A 70 -11.59 -11.23 -2.24
CA ASP A 70 -11.97 -12.58 -2.67
C ASP A 70 -12.06 -12.71 -4.20
N PRO A 71 -10.98 -12.38 -4.96
CA PRO A 71 -10.99 -12.52 -6.41
C PRO A 71 -11.28 -13.97 -6.83
N PRO A 72 -11.98 -14.20 -7.95
CA PRO A 72 -12.22 -15.53 -8.47
C PRO A 72 -10.91 -16.30 -8.72
N GLU A 73 -10.95 -17.63 -8.58
CA GLU A 73 -9.77 -18.49 -8.76
C GLU A 73 -9.02 -18.26 -10.08
N ALA A 74 -9.77 -18.11 -11.17
CA ALA A 74 -9.19 -17.86 -12.49
C ALA A 74 -8.38 -16.56 -12.56
N ILE A 75 -8.71 -15.55 -11.73
CA ILE A 75 -7.93 -14.33 -11.61
C ILE A 75 -6.65 -14.60 -10.81
N LEU A 76 -6.73 -15.33 -9.70
CA LEU A 76 -5.56 -15.71 -8.91
C LEU A 76 -4.57 -16.53 -9.75
N GLU A 77 -5.04 -17.49 -10.54
CA GLU A 77 -4.23 -18.28 -11.46
C GLU A 77 -3.55 -17.40 -12.53
N LEU A 78 -4.30 -16.46 -13.12
CA LEU A 78 -3.77 -15.54 -14.14
C LEU A 78 -2.60 -14.69 -13.63
N TYR A 79 -2.63 -14.33 -12.34
CA TYR A 79 -1.58 -13.55 -11.68
C TYR A 79 -0.58 -14.42 -10.89
N GLY A 80 -0.65 -15.75 -10.98
CA GLY A 80 0.28 -16.66 -10.30
C GLY A 80 0.12 -16.75 -8.78
N LEU A 81 -1.00 -16.29 -8.22
CA LEU A 81 -1.23 -16.16 -6.77
C LEU A 81 -1.88 -17.37 -6.10
N HIS A 82 -2.03 -18.49 -6.82
CA HIS A 82 -2.68 -19.70 -6.31
C HIS A 82 -2.10 -20.21 -4.97
N ASP A 83 -0.77 -20.17 -4.84
CA ASP A 83 -0.01 -20.61 -3.66
C ASP A 83 0.29 -19.47 -2.67
N ASN A 84 0.02 -18.22 -3.05
CA ASN A 84 0.34 -17.02 -2.28
C ASN A 84 -0.95 -16.22 -2.01
N ARG A 85 -1.85 -16.82 -1.23
CA ARG A 85 -3.11 -16.17 -0.88
C ARG A 85 -2.97 -15.28 0.34
N ASP A 86 -3.63 -14.13 0.28
CA ASP A 86 -3.83 -13.30 1.46
C ASP A 86 -4.81 -13.99 2.42
N ALA A 87 -4.47 -14.04 3.71
CA ALA A 87 -5.28 -14.71 4.73
C ALA A 87 -6.67 -14.07 4.93
N ASN A 88 -6.79 -12.78 4.61
CA ASN A 88 -8.04 -12.03 4.67
C ASN A 88 -8.77 -11.98 3.32
N GLY A 89 -8.23 -12.65 2.28
CA GLY A 89 -8.75 -12.59 0.93
C GLY A 89 -8.56 -11.22 0.27
N LEU A 90 -7.65 -10.38 0.77
CA LEU A 90 -7.45 -9.02 0.30
C LEU A 90 -6.23 -8.91 -0.61
N TYR A 91 -6.45 -8.31 -1.78
CA TYR A 91 -5.43 -8.07 -2.77
C TYR A 91 -5.47 -6.61 -3.20
N VAL A 92 -4.35 -6.11 -3.74
CA VAL A 92 -4.26 -4.80 -4.35
C VAL A 92 -4.01 -4.93 -5.84
N PHE A 93 -4.80 -4.21 -6.60
CA PHE A 93 -4.65 -4.06 -8.04
C PHE A 93 -4.08 -2.67 -8.32
N GLU A 94 -2.95 -2.62 -8.99
CA GLU A 94 -2.21 -1.38 -9.21
C GLU A 94 -1.42 -1.40 -10.50
N SER A 95 -0.89 -0.22 -10.85
CA SER A 95 0.13 -0.07 -11.87
C SER A 95 1.38 0.48 -11.22
N ASP A 96 2.52 -0.15 -11.48
CA ASP A 96 3.81 0.26 -10.95
C ASP A 96 4.88 0.23 -12.05
N SER A 97 5.91 1.06 -11.91
CA SER A 97 7.15 1.00 -12.68
C SER A 97 7.99 -0.23 -12.37
N GLU A 98 7.86 -0.81 -11.18
CA GLU A 98 8.52 -2.05 -10.77
C GLU A 98 7.45 -3.08 -10.37
N THR A 99 7.48 -4.24 -11.01
CA THR A 99 6.48 -5.30 -10.78
C THR A 99 7.12 -6.51 -10.13
N GLU A 100 6.41 -7.22 -9.25
CA GLU A 100 6.97 -8.40 -8.56
C GLU A 100 7.42 -9.50 -9.53
N ASP A 101 6.78 -9.58 -10.71
CA ASP A 101 7.15 -10.52 -11.78
C ASP A 101 8.31 -10.02 -12.67
N GLY A 102 8.88 -8.85 -12.37
CA GLY A 102 10.09 -8.33 -13.01
C GLY A 102 9.91 -7.85 -14.44
N ARG A 103 8.70 -7.42 -14.83
CA ARG A 103 8.43 -6.92 -16.19
C ARG A 103 9.20 -5.62 -16.45
N GLU A 104 9.95 -5.62 -17.55
CA GLU A 104 10.72 -4.46 -18.00
C GLU A 104 9.78 -3.28 -18.33
N GLY A 105 10.01 -2.13 -17.70
CA GLY A 105 9.17 -0.93 -17.86
C GLY A 105 7.92 -0.90 -16.98
N GLY A 106 7.75 -1.87 -16.09
CA GLY A 106 6.62 -1.94 -15.16
C GLY A 106 5.36 -2.52 -15.79
N GLY A 107 4.23 -2.31 -15.11
CA GLY A 107 2.94 -2.77 -15.58
C GLY A 107 1.88 -2.86 -14.50
N VAL A 108 0.77 -3.49 -14.87
CA VAL A 108 -0.36 -3.73 -13.99
C VAL A 108 -0.19 -5.07 -13.27
N GLN A 109 -0.36 -5.07 -11.95
CA GLN A 109 -0.19 -6.26 -11.10
C GLN A 109 -1.34 -6.42 -10.11
N LEU A 110 -1.46 -7.64 -9.60
CA LEU A 110 -2.32 -8.00 -8.48
C LEU A 110 -1.44 -8.64 -7.42
N LEU A 111 -1.44 -8.10 -6.21
CA LEU A 111 -0.57 -8.56 -5.11
C LEU A 111 -1.41 -8.82 -3.85
N PRO A 112 -1.04 -9.80 -2.99
CA PRO A 112 -1.60 -9.91 -1.66
C PRO A 112 -1.40 -8.60 -0.90
N LEU A 113 -2.45 -8.06 -0.28
CA LEU A 113 -2.38 -6.76 0.41
C LEU A 113 -1.26 -6.75 1.47
N ARG A 114 -1.07 -7.87 2.17
CA ARG A 114 -0.01 -7.98 3.18
C ARG A 114 1.39 -7.82 2.60
N ASN A 115 1.66 -8.38 1.42
CA ASN A 115 2.96 -8.27 0.77
C ASN A 115 3.21 -6.81 0.38
N TRP A 116 2.23 -6.18 -0.25
CA TRP A 116 2.27 -4.78 -0.64
C TRP A 116 2.59 -3.84 0.53
N VAL A 117 1.93 -4.01 1.68
CA VAL A 117 2.19 -3.16 2.88
C VAL A 117 3.60 -3.41 3.45
N ILE A 118 4.14 -4.62 3.35
CA ILE A 118 5.46 -4.96 3.89
C ILE A 118 6.59 -4.47 2.98
N GLU A 119 6.41 -4.59 1.66
CA GLU A 119 7.41 -4.21 0.65
C GLU A 119 7.52 -2.69 0.48
N MET A 120 6.46 -1.93 0.76
CA MET A 120 6.48 -0.47 0.74
C MET A 120 7.18 0.18 1.95
N LYS A 121 8.21 -0.47 2.51
CA LYS A 121 9.02 0.01 3.64
C LYS A 121 10.33 0.66 3.22
#